data_AF-X0W2W0-F1
#
_entry.id   AF-X0W2W0-F1
#
_cell.length_a   1.000
_cell.length_b   1.000
_cell.length_c   1.000
_cell.angle_alpha   90.00
_cell.angle_beta   90.00
_cell.angle_gamma   90.00
#
_symmetry.space_group_name_H-M   'P 1'
#
loop_
_entity.id
_entity.type
_entity.pdbx_description
1 polymer ?
#
loop_
_entity_poly.entity_id
_entity_poly.type
_entity_poly.pdbx_seq_one_letter_code
_entity_poly.pdbx_strand_id
1 'polypeptide(L)' 'MKTTGSVVAVCKKAEPGIPKLEVEAIKLVENLGIEGDYHSG' A
#
# COMPACT_ATOMS: atom_id res chain seq x y z
N MET A 1 3.62 17.91 19.49
CA MET A 1 3.66 16.55 20.09
C MET A 1 3.69 15.55 18.95
N LYS A 2 4.69 14.66 18.89
CA LYS A 2 4.73 13.59 17.87
C LYS A 2 3.94 12.39 18.38
N THR A 3 3.04 11.86 17.56
CA THR A 3 2.33 10.60 17.81
C THR A 3 3.08 9.44 17.16
N THR A 4 3.11 8.31 17.85
CA THR A 4 3.65 7.04 17.35
C THR A 4 2.52 6.06 17.14
N GLY A 5 2.66 5.19 16.14
CA GLY A 5 1.71 4.12 15.85
C GLY A 5 2.43 2.91 15.27
N SER A 6 1.73 1.78 15.21
CA SER A 6 2.21 0.56 14.55
C SER A 6 1.35 0.28 13.33
N VAL A 7 1.97 -0.10 12.22
CA VAL A 7 1.27 -0.63 11.05
C VAL A 7 0.98 -2.11 11.34
N VAL A 8 -0.30 -2.49 11.32
CA VAL A 8 -0.73 -3.87 11.61
C VAL A 8 -1.00 -4.70 10.36
N ALA A 9 -1.21 -4.04 9.22
CA ALA A 9 -1.41 -4.66 7.92
C ALA A 9 -1.07 -3.66 6.81
N VAL A 10 -0.66 -4.18 5.65
CA VAL A 10 -0.53 -3.42 4.41
C VAL A 10 -1.29 -4.13 3.31
N CYS A 11 -1.93 -3.37 2.43
CA CYS A 11 -2.73 -3.92 1.34
C CYS A 11 -2.30 -3.31 0.01
N LYS A 12 -2.47 -4.08 -1.06
CA LYS A 12 -2.21 -3.61 -2.44
C LYS A 12 -3.38 -4.00 -3.34
N LYS A 13 -3.76 -3.11 -4.27
CA LYS A 13 -4.72 -3.42 -5.33
C LYS A 13 -3.96 -3.68 -6.62
N ALA A 14 -3.82 -4.92 -7.05
CA ALA A 14 -3.16 -5.19 -8.34
C ALA A 14 -4.05 -4.81 -9.54
N GLU A 15 -5.37 -5.01 -9.43
CA GLU A 15 -6.32 -4.88 -10.54
C GLU A 15 -7.60 -4.12 -10.13
N PRO A 16 -8.26 -3.39 -11.05
CA PRO A 16 -9.53 -2.72 -10.77
C PRO A 16 -10.68 -3.72 -10.52
N GLY A 17 -11.70 -3.30 -9.79
CA GLY A 17 -12.88 -4.13 -9.50
C GLY A 17 -12.69 -5.20 -8.41
N ILE A 18 -11.46 -5.43 -7.94
CA ILE A 18 -11.15 -6.39 -6.87
C ILE A 18 -10.85 -5.64 -5.55
N PRO A 19 -11.27 -6.17 -4.38
CA PRO A 19 -10.89 -5.63 -3.08
C PRO A 19 -9.38 -5.52 -2.86
N LYS A 20 -8.94 -4.55 -2.04
CA LYS A 20 -7.56 -4.47 -1.55
C LYS A 20 -7.33 -5.57 -0.53
N LEU A 21 -6.56 -6.58 -0.90
CA LEU A 21 -6.18 -7.67 -0.01
C LEU A 21 -4.89 -7.33 0.74
N GLU A 22 -4.76 -7.87 1.94
CA GLU A 22 -3.54 -7.80 2.74
C GLU A 22 -2.38 -8.50 2.02
N VAL A 23 -1.18 -7.94 2.14
CA VAL A 23 0.06 -8.50 1.60
C VAL A 23 1.13 -8.47 2.69
N GLU A 24 2.11 -9.37 2.58
CA GLU A 24 3.20 -9.48 3.57
C GLU A 24 4.09 -8.23 3.58
N ALA A 25 4.34 -7.65 2.41
CA ALA A 25 5.19 -6.47 2.25
C ALA A 25 4.75 -5.59 1.08
N ILE A 26 5.08 -4.30 1.19
CA ILE A 26 4.93 -3.31 0.12
C ILE A 26 6.23 -2.56 -0.10
N LYS A 27 6.49 -2.17 -1.34
CA LYS A 27 7.61 -1.30 -1.71
C LYS A 27 7.07 0.07 -2.06
N LEU A 28 7.45 1.08 -1.28
CA LEU A 28 7.13 2.47 -1.59
C LEU A 28 8.02 2.95 -2.74
N VAL A 29 7.41 3.62 -3.70
CA VAL A 29 8.07 4.33 -4.77
C VAL A 29 7.91 5.82 -4.48
N GLU A 30 9.03 6.52 -4.38
CA GLU A 30 9.06 7.93 -3.98
C GLU A 30 8.15 8.77 -4.87
N ASN A 31 7.22 9.51 -4.26
CA ASN A 31 6.19 10.32 -4.91
C ASN A 31 5.23 9.58 -5.87
N LEU A 32 5.27 8.25 -5.95
CA LEU A 32 4.47 7.45 -6.91
C LEU A 32 3.61 6.36 -6.25
N GLY A 33 3.67 6.22 -4.91
CA GLY A 33 2.83 5.28 -4.16
C GLY A 33 3.50 3.92 -3.95
N ILE A 34 2.80 2.83 -4.25
CA ILE A 34 3.25 1.44 -3.99
C ILE A 34 3.48 0.71 -5.31
N GLU A 35 4.63 0.07 -5.45
CA GLU A 35 4.96 -0.71 -6.65
C GLU A 35 3.89 -1.77 -6.97
N GLY A 36 3.27 -1.64 -8.15
CA GLY A 36 2.24 -2.56 -8.64
C GLY A 36 0.86 -2.40 -7.98
N ASP A 37 0.59 -1.28 -7.30
CA ASP A 37 -0.79 -0.87 -6.99
C ASP A 37 -1.40 -0.21 -8.23
N TYR A 38 -2.64 -0.53 -8.53
CA TYR A 38 -3.42 0.02 -9.63
C TYR A 38 -3.50 1.56 -9.60
N HIS A 39 -3.40 2.18 -8.42
CA HIS A 39 -3.39 3.63 -8.28
C HIS A 39 -1.99 4.25 -8.25
N SER A 40 -0.93 3.44 -8.41
CA SER A 40 0.45 3.94 -8.45
C SER A 40 0.83 4.45 -9.84
N GLY A 41 1.67 5.49 -9.87
CA GLY A 41 1.94 6.33 -11.05
C GLY A 41 1.45 7.76 -10.84
#